data_AF-A0A3M2AKD3-F1
#
_entry.id   AF-A0A3M2AKD3-F1
#
_cell.length_a   1.000
_cell.length_b   1.000
_cell.length_c   1.000
_cell.angle_alpha   90.00
_cell.angle_beta   90.00
_cell.angle_gamma   90.00
#
_symmetry.space_group_name_H-M   'P 1'
#
loop_
_entity.id
_entity.type
_entity.pdbx_description
1 polymer ?
#
loop_
_entity_poly.entity_id
_entity_poly.type
_entity_poly.pdbx_seq_one_letter_code
_entity_poly.pdbx_strand_id
1 'polypeptide(L)'
;MQSTQHFTGLTMPVFAAFGWAGEEAAIKFALSQLELFIRELHVHLPREMREKLPYYGLNREMQSVFLAADEQTERDAYVAFFARPLSLEIQFGLMDKAVLGKGLKAASKDLLRTHRLFTELGPDWTLRVQQMHVDDETGEASHYQDLFKDSVGQLSLEVANELFPKAEFLNSDPKWKTPIYLSRKISSEQVAAMGTAVLQVMTENIGSLLPVLDLLTGREARKSRPKAKARKVVAPVAEELSPELQQAEETFTYVAELKPLHLRKGFINLTPRHWPFFAINSRTETREVTVYYNGVYDKECTVWRLVPDDTARIVLSSAVHDWLEDNFGPEDKIKVTAFKLDGDEIQINLQPAA
;
A
#
# COMPACT_ATOMS: atom_id res chain seq x y z
N MET A 1 -37.41 -14.96 -14.44
CA MET A 1 -36.98 -13.62 -14.89
C MET A 1 -36.31 -12.94 -13.71
N GLN A 2 -34.98 -13.02 -13.60
CA GLN A 2 -34.25 -12.21 -12.63
C GLN A 2 -34.20 -10.80 -13.21
N SER A 3 -34.88 -9.85 -12.58
CA SER A 3 -34.70 -8.43 -12.86
C SER A 3 -33.21 -8.14 -12.76
N THR A 4 -32.60 -7.61 -13.81
CA THR A 4 -31.23 -7.10 -13.82
C THR A 4 -31.16 -5.99 -12.77
N GLN A 5 -30.86 -6.35 -11.52
CA GLN A 5 -30.70 -5.36 -10.44
C GLN A 5 -29.43 -4.59 -10.77
N HIS A 6 -29.59 -3.32 -11.13
CA HIS A 6 -28.47 -2.42 -11.32
C HIS A 6 -27.83 -2.11 -9.98
N PHE A 7 -26.50 -2.16 -9.92
CA PHE A 7 -25.78 -1.75 -8.72
C PHE A 7 -25.92 -0.24 -8.50
N THR A 8 -26.45 0.16 -7.35
CA THR A 8 -26.66 1.57 -6.98
C THR A 8 -25.73 2.04 -5.86
N GLY A 9 -24.70 1.25 -5.53
CA GLY A 9 -23.83 1.49 -4.37
C GLY A 9 -24.12 0.56 -3.19
N LEU A 10 -23.22 0.58 -2.20
CA LEU A 10 -23.34 -0.18 -0.95
C LEU A 10 -23.95 0.70 0.14
N THR A 11 -25.27 0.68 0.28
CA THR A 11 -26.03 1.59 1.15
C THR A 11 -25.94 1.24 2.65
N MET A 12 -26.21 2.19 3.55
CA MET A 12 -26.22 1.96 5.01
C MET A 12 -27.02 0.73 5.45
N PRO A 13 -28.20 0.42 4.88
CA PRO A 13 -28.93 -0.82 5.17
C PRO A 13 -28.12 -2.11 5.01
N VAL A 14 -27.11 -2.15 4.14
CA VAL A 14 -26.20 -3.31 3.99
C VAL A 14 -25.47 -3.62 5.30
N PHE A 15 -25.06 -2.58 6.02
CA PHE A 15 -24.27 -2.67 7.25
C PHE A 15 -25.11 -2.54 8.52
N ALA A 16 -26.29 -1.91 8.43
CA ALA A 16 -27.25 -1.78 9.53
C ALA A 16 -28.20 -2.98 9.67
N ALA A 17 -28.33 -3.81 8.62
CA ALA A 17 -29.17 -5.01 8.67
C ALA A 17 -28.81 -5.93 9.85
N PHE A 18 -27.54 -5.95 10.27
CA PHE A 18 -27.02 -6.74 11.39
C PHE A 18 -27.69 -6.45 12.74
N GLY A 19 -28.46 -5.36 12.88
CA GLY A 19 -29.19 -5.01 14.11
C GLY A 19 -30.72 -5.10 14.05
N TRP A 20 -31.35 -5.28 12.88
CA TRP A 20 -32.81 -5.14 12.70
C TRP A 20 -33.51 -6.41 12.19
N ALA A 21 -32.86 -7.17 11.32
CA ALA A 21 -33.30 -8.51 10.91
C ALA A 21 -32.29 -9.47 11.52
N GLY A 22 -32.70 -10.60 12.12
CA GLY A 22 -31.78 -11.54 12.75
C GLY A 22 -30.52 -11.80 11.90
N GLU A 23 -29.37 -12.01 12.55
CA GLU A 23 -28.03 -11.99 11.96
C GLU A 23 -27.92 -12.73 10.60
N GLU A 24 -28.58 -13.87 10.46
CA GLU A 24 -28.59 -14.66 9.22
C GLU A 24 -29.28 -13.96 8.04
N ALA A 25 -30.39 -13.25 8.28
CA ALA A 25 -31.11 -12.50 7.24
C ALA A 25 -30.31 -11.25 6.81
N ALA A 26 -29.64 -10.61 7.76
CA ALA A 26 -28.74 -9.49 7.51
C ALA A 26 -27.56 -9.89 6.62
N ILE A 27 -26.91 -11.00 6.96
CA ILE A 27 -25.79 -11.55 6.19
C ILE A 27 -26.27 -11.90 4.77
N LYS A 28 -27.40 -12.57 4.61
CA LYS A 28 -27.95 -12.90 3.27
C LYS A 28 -28.20 -11.66 2.43
N PHE A 29 -28.78 -10.61 3.02
CA PHE A 29 -28.98 -9.34 2.33
C PHE A 29 -27.65 -8.70 1.94
N ALA A 30 -26.71 -8.59 2.88
CA ALA A 30 -25.41 -7.99 2.61
C ALA A 30 -24.64 -8.74 1.51
N LEU A 31 -24.62 -10.07 1.55
CA LEU A 31 -23.99 -10.91 0.52
C LEU A 31 -24.63 -10.71 -0.85
N SER A 32 -25.95 -10.56 -0.93
CA SER A 32 -26.62 -10.28 -2.21
C SER A 32 -26.18 -8.95 -2.83
N GLN A 33 -25.96 -7.93 -2.00
CA GLN A 33 -25.49 -6.61 -2.46
C GLN A 33 -24.00 -6.66 -2.83
N LEU A 34 -23.19 -7.38 -2.06
CA LEU A 34 -21.78 -7.62 -2.38
C LEU A 34 -21.61 -8.43 -3.68
N GLU A 35 -22.53 -9.35 -3.99
CA GLU A 35 -22.48 -10.13 -5.22
C GLU A 35 -22.75 -9.26 -6.47
N LEU A 36 -23.64 -8.26 -6.36
CA LEU A 36 -23.82 -7.25 -7.40
C LEU A 36 -22.58 -6.36 -7.52
N PHE A 37 -22.05 -5.91 -6.38
CA PHE A 37 -20.84 -5.09 -6.31
C PHE A 37 -19.64 -5.76 -6.98
N ILE A 38 -19.35 -7.04 -6.71
CA ILE A 38 -18.15 -7.70 -7.25
C ILE A 38 -18.23 -7.89 -8.76
N ARG A 39 -19.44 -8.14 -9.29
CA ARG A 39 -19.69 -8.24 -10.74
C ARG A 39 -19.39 -6.92 -11.43
N GLU A 40 -19.90 -5.82 -10.89
CA GLU A 40 -19.66 -4.49 -11.44
C GLU A 40 -18.21 -4.05 -11.25
N LEU A 41 -17.62 -4.31 -10.08
CA LEU A 41 -16.23 -3.99 -9.80
C LEU A 41 -15.31 -4.66 -10.81
N HIS A 42 -15.46 -5.97 -11.04
CA HIS A 42 -14.62 -6.69 -12.00
C HIS A 42 -14.73 -6.10 -13.42
N VAL A 43 -15.91 -5.66 -13.86
CA VAL A 43 -16.09 -4.99 -15.16
C VAL A 43 -15.38 -3.63 -15.21
N HIS A 44 -15.38 -2.88 -14.10
CA HIS A 44 -14.73 -1.58 -13.98
C HIS A 44 -13.20 -1.67 -13.84
N LEU A 45 -12.65 -2.84 -13.49
CA LEU A 45 -11.21 -3.01 -13.38
C LEU A 45 -10.49 -2.77 -14.71
N PRO A 46 -9.36 -2.05 -14.70
CA PRO A 46 -8.43 -1.99 -15.82
C PRO A 46 -8.06 -3.38 -16.32
N ARG A 47 -7.75 -3.49 -17.62
CA ARG A 47 -7.43 -4.77 -18.26
C ARG A 47 -6.31 -5.52 -17.53
N GLU A 48 -5.26 -4.82 -17.12
CA GLU A 48 -4.13 -5.41 -16.40
C GLU A 48 -4.57 -6.08 -15.08
N MET A 49 -5.46 -5.44 -14.32
CA MET A 49 -6.00 -5.99 -13.07
C MET A 49 -6.85 -7.23 -13.31
N ARG A 50 -7.70 -7.22 -14.36
CA ARG A 50 -8.50 -8.39 -14.75
C ARG A 50 -7.65 -9.57 -15.22
N GLU A 51 -6.52 -9.31 -15.88
CA GLU A 51 -5.61 -10.38 -16.28
C GLU A 51 -4.90 -11.01 -15.06
N LYS A 52 -4.64 -10.23 -14.00
CA LYS A 52 -4.04 -10.73 -12.75
C LYS A 52 -5.06 -11.41 -11.83
N LEU A 53 -6.30 -10.93 -11.81
CA LEU A 53 -7.41 -11.42 -10.98
C LEU A 53 -8.64 -11.76 -11.84
N PRO A 54 -8.56 -12.80 -12.71
CA PRO A 54 -9.62 -13.09 -13.68
C PRO A 54 -10.85 -13.77 -13.05
N TYR A 55 -10.72 -14.37 -11.87
CA TYR A 55 -11.81 -15.07 -11.20
C TYR A 55 -12.46 -14.16 -10.16
N TYR A 56 -13.79 -14.22 -10.06
CA TYR A 56 -14.53 -13.48 -9.06
C TYR A 56 -15.83 -14.18 -8.71
N GLY A 57 -16.32 -13.98 -7.50
CA GLY A 57 -17.53 -14.66 -7.07
C GLY A 57 -17.86 -14.48 -5.60
N LEU A 58 -18.84 -15.26 -5.16
CA LEU A 58 -19.29 -15.35 -3.78
C LEU A 58 -18.69 -16.60 -3.13
N ASN A 59 -17.95 -16.41 -2.05
CA ASN A 59 -17.57 -17.48 -1.14
C ASN A 59 -18.57 -17.54 0.02
N ARG A 60 -19.42 -18.57 0.02
CA ARG A 60 -20.48 -18.73 1.04
C ARG A 60 -19.93 -19.17 2.39
N GLU A 61 -18.84 -19.92 2.42
CA GLU A 61 -18.21 -20.40 3.64
C GLU A 61 -17.56 -19.24 4.39
N MET A 62 -16.83 -18.38 3.67
CA MET A 62 -16.20 -17.19 4.23
C MET A 62 -17.14 -15.98 4.36
N GLN A 63 -18.38 -16.09 3.88
CA GLN A 63 -19.36 -15.00 3.81
C GLN A 63 -18.76 -13.72 3.19
N SER A 64 -18.14 -13.87 2.03
CA SER A 64 -17.44 -12.80 1.34
C SER A 64 -17.58 -12.90 -0.17
N VAL A 65 -17.30 -11.80 -0.87
CA VAL A 65 -17.08 -11.83 -2.31
C VAL A 65 -15.60 -11.60 -2.60
N PHE A 66 -15.10 -12.12 -3.72
CA PHE A 66 -13.67 -12.10 -4.00
C PHE A 66 -13.35 -11.79 -5.46
N LEU A 67 -12.12 -11.34 -5.67
CA LEU A 67 -11.34 -11.33 -6.91
C LEU A 67 -10.12 -12.23 -6.68
N ALA A 68 -9.81 -13.16 -7.58
CA ALA A 68 -8.74 -14.13 -7.35
C ALA A 68 -7.94 -14.43 -8.63
N ALA A 69 -6.68 -14.78 -8.40
CA ALA A 69 -5.75 -15.21 -9.44
C ALA A 69 -5.99 -16.65 -9.90
N ASP A 70 -6.66 -17.47 -9.08
CA ASP A 70 -7.08 -18.84 -9.35
C ASP A 70 -8.57 -19.02 -9.00
N GLU A 71 -9.22 -20.03 -9.58
CA GLU A 71 -10.64 -20.33 -9.30
C GLU A 71 -10.85 -20.70 -7.82
N GLN A 72 -9.84 -21.32 -7.20
CA GLN A 72 -9.83 -21.58 -5.76
C GLN A 72 -8.98 -20.52 -5.05
N THR A 73 -9.62 -19.70 -4.21
CA THR A 73 -8.97 -18.59 -3.49
C THR A 73 -7.76 -19.02 -2.64
N GLU A 74 -7.72 -20.26 -2.18
CA GLU A 74 -6.64 -20.76 -1.33
C GLU A 74 -5.36 -21.14 -2.10
N ARG A 75 -5.46 -21.29 -3.43
CA ARG A 75 -4.35 -21.76 -4.29
C ARG A 75 -3.44 -20.65 -4.78
N ASP A 76 -3.88 -19.39 -4.69
CA ASP A 76 -3.08 -18.24 -5.13
C ASP A 76 -3.57 -16.96 -4.41
N ALA A 77 -3.08 -15.80 -4.84
CA ALA A 77 -3.49 -14.50 -4.33
C ALA A 77 -4.97 -14.20 -4.63
N TYR A 78 -5.64 -13.61 -3.65
CA TYR A 78 -7.01 -13.11 -3.80
C TYR A 78 -7.21 -11.81 -3.02
N VAL A 79 -8.25 -11.06 -3.40
CA VAL A 79 -8.79 -9.91 -2.68
C VAL A 79 -10.24 -10.22 -2.34
N ALA A 80 -10.56 -10.29 -1.06
CA ALA A 80 -11.90 -10.52 -0.55
C ALA A 80 -12.50 -9.25 0.06
N PHE A 81 -13.82 -9.14 -0.03
CA PHE A 81 -14.61 -8.06 0.55
C PHE A 81 -15.61 -8.64 1.54
N PHE A 82 -15.55 -8.17 2.78
CA PHE A 82 -16.43 -8.59 3.85
C PHE A 82 -17.31 -7.43 4.28
N ALA A 83 -18.62 -7.64 4.28
CA ALA A 83 -19.54 -6.78 5.01
C ALA A 83 -19.42 -7.13 6.49
N ARG A 84 -18.83 -6.22 7.27
CA ARG A 84 -18.75 -6.32 8.73
C ARG A 84 -19.80 -5.40 9.35
N PRO A 85 -20.18 -5.62 10.63
CA PRO A 85 -20.94 -4.63 11.36
C PRO A 85 -20.24 -3.26 11.26
N LEU A 86 -20.98 -2.27 10.75
CA LEU A 86 -20.54 -0.87 10.60
C LEU A 86 -19.32 -0.63 9.69
N SER A 87 -18.84 -1.61 8.92
CA SER A 87 -17.69 -1.40 8.01
C SER A 87 -17.66 -2.35 6.83
N LEU A 88 -17.01 -1.91 5.75
CA LEU A 88 -16.57 -2.78 4.66
C LEU A 88 -15.08 -3.08 4.87
N GLU A 89 -14.73 -4.36 4.99
CA GLU A 89 -13.34 -4.80 5.06
C GLU A 89 -12.91 -5.31 3.69
N ILE A 90 -11.81 -4.76 3.18
CA ILE A 90 -11.07 -5.26 2.03
C ILE A 90 -9.90 -6.05 2.58
N GLN A 91 -9.68 -7.27 2.08
CA GLN A 91 -8.60 -8.11 2.53
C GLN A 91 -7.92 -8.78 1.33
N PHE A 92 -6.65 -8.47 1.12
CA PHE A 92 -5.78 -9.31 0.32
C PHE A 92 -5.31 -10.50 1.16
N GLY A 93 -5.29 -11.68 0.57
CA GLY A 93 -4.79 -12.90 1.19
C GLY A 93 -3.89 -13.68 0.23
N LEU A 94 -2.80 -14.21 0.78
CA LEU A 94 -1.96 -15.20 0.12
C LEU A 94 -1.65 -16.31 1.12
N MET A 95 -2.08 -17.52 0.79
CA MET A 95 -1.90 -18.67 1.66
C MET A 95 -1.22 -19.86 0.99
N ASP A 96 -1.23 -20.01 -0.32
CA ASP A 96 -0.56 -21.17 -0.94
C ASP A 96 0.93 -21.23 -0.57
N LYS A 97 1.38 -22.39 -0.08
CA LYS A 97 2.73 -22.57 0.46
C LYS A 97 3.81 -22.37 -0.60
N ALA A 98 3.57 -22.80 -1.83
CA ALA A 98 4.54 -22.68 -2.92
C ALA A 98 4.65 -21.24 -3.42
N VAL A 99 3.52 -20.53 -3.52
CA VAL A 99 3.50 -19.10 -3.88
C VAL A 99 4.14 -18.26 -2.76
N LEU A 100 3.77 -18.49 -1.50
CA LEU A 100 4.38 -17.86 -0.33
C LEU A 100 5.90 -18.07 -0.30
N GLY A 101 6.37 -19.28 -0.59
CA GLY A 101 7.81 -19.57 -0.60
C GLY A 101 8.59 -18.72 -1.61
N LYS A 102 8.00 -18.45 -2.78
CA LYS A 102 8.59 -17.54 -3.78
C LYS A 102 8.55 -16.09 -3.31
N GLY A 103 7.40 -15.64 -2.82
CA GLY A 103 7.19 -14.27 -2.36
C GLY A 103 8.06 -13.89 -1.17
N LEU A 104 8.08 -14.74 -0.15
CA LEU A 104 8.89 -14.55 1.06
C LEU A 104 10.38 -14.55 0.74
N LYS A 105 10.84 -15.42 -0.16
CA LYS A 105 12.24 -15.41 -0.62
C LYS A 105 12.59 -14.14 -1.39
N ALA A 106 11.68 -13.63 -2.22
CA ALA A 106 11.87 -12.34 -2.89
C ALA A 106 11.90 -11.19 -1.86
N ALA A 107 11.00 -11.24 -0.87
CA ALA A 107 10.89 -10.25 0.19
C ALA A 107 12.17 -10.16 1.05
N SER A 108 12.70 -11.31 1.49
CA SER A 108 13.95 -11.39 2.24
C SER A 108 15.18 -10.94 1.44
N LYS A 109 15.16 -11.12 0.11
CA LYS A 109 16.28 -10.76 -0.76
C LYS A 109 16.39 -9.25 -0.97
N ASP A 110 15.27 -8.55 -1.05
CA ASP A 110 15.21 -7.09 -1.26
C ASP A 110 14.30 -6.45 -0.22
N LEU A 111 14.78 -6.46 1.03
CA LEU A 111 14.01 -5.99 2.19
C LEU A 111 13.64 -4.51 2.11
N LEU A 112 14.53 -3.66 1.57
CA LEU A 112 14.27 -2.23 1.42
C LEU A 112 13.11 -1.97 0.46
N ARG A 113 13.13 -2.61 -0.73
CA ARG A 113 12.03 -2.51 -1.68
C ARG A 113 10.75 -3.11 -1.12
N THR A 114 10.84 -4.24 -0.44
CA THR A 114 9.69 -4.89 0.20
C THR A 114 9.05 -3.96 1.22
N HIS A 115 9.84 -3.48 2.18
CA HIS A 115 9.40 -2.56 3.22
C HIS A 115 8.75 -1.31 2.64
N ARG A 116 9.35 -0.72 1.59
CA ARG A 116 8.76 0.37 0.82
C ARG A 116 7.39 0.00 0.24
N LEU A 117 7.28 -1.10 -0.50
CA LEU A 117 6.03 -1.50 -1.15
C LEU A 117 4.89 -1.73 -0.15
N PHE A 118 5.21 -2.28 1.03
CA PHE A 118 4.22 -2.41 2.09
C PHE A 118 3.84 -1.04 2.65
N THR A 119 4.82 -0.24 3.11
CA THR A 119 4.57 1.07 3.76
C THR A 119 3.89 2.10 2.86
N GLU A 120 4.11 2.03 1.54
CA GLU A 120 3.40 2.85 0.55
C GLU A 120 1.88 2.62 0.50
N LEU A 121 1.36 1.52 1.07
CA LEU A 121 -0.08 1.32 1.22
C LEU A 121 -0.70 2.32 2.20
N GLY A 122 0.10 2.83 3.14
CA GLY A 122 -0.32 3.76 4.19
C GLY A 122 -0.77 3.07 5.49
N PRO A 123 -0.92 3.85 6.57
CA PRO A 123 -1.17 3.33 7.92
C PRO A 123 -2.57 2.73 8.12
N ASP A 124 -3.53 3.05 7.24
CA ASP A 124 -4.88 2.47 7.27
C ASP A 124 -4.91 0.97 6.96
N TRP A 125 -3.84 0.44 6.37
CA TRP A 125 -3.70 -0.98 6.10
C TRP A 125 -3.10 -1.67 7.32
N THR A 126 -3.63 -2.84 7.63
CA THR A 126 -3.09 -3.76 8.63
C THR A 126 -2.41 -4.91 7.90
N LEU A 127 -1.13 -5.16 8.21
CA LEU A 127 -0.42 -6.36 7.79
C LEU A 127 -0.57 -7.42 8.88
N ARG A 128 -0.95 -8.63 8.47
CA ARG A 128 -0.96 -9.81 9.32
C ARG A 128 -0.16 -10.93 8.66
N VAL A 129 0.92 -11.35 9.31
CA VAL A 129 1.68 -12.53 8.93
C VAL A 129 1.48 -13.57 10.02
N GLN A 130 0.88 -14.71 9.66
CA GLN A 130 0.60 -15.76 10.64
C GLN A 130 1.69 -16.84 10.62
N GLN A 131 1.78 -17.60 11.69
CA GLN A 131 2.40 -18.91 11.71
C GLN A 131 1.28 -19.93 11.93
N MET A 132 1.08 -20.82 10.97
CA MET A 132 0.15 -21.93 11.05
C MET A 132 0.89 -23.25 11.17
N HIS A 133 0.44 -24.11 12.07
CA HIS A 133 0.91 -25.48 12.22
C HIS A 133 0.16 -26.39 11.25
N VAL A 134 0.89 -27.10 10.41
CA VAL A 134 0.36 -28.13 9.52
C VAL A 134 0.43 -29.47 10.26
N ASP A 135 -0.71 -30.12 10.43
CA ASP A 135 -0.76 -31.46 10.99
C ASP A 135 -0.21 -32.49 10.00
N ASP A 136 0.73 -33.33 10.44
CA ASP A 136 1.41 -34.30 9.59
C ASP A 136 0.51 -35.44 9.12
N GLU A 137 -0.59 -35.73 9.83
CA GLU A 137 -1.53 -36.82 9.52
C GLU A 137 -2.69 -36.34 8.66
N THR A 138 -3.26 -35.16 8.94
CA THR A 138 -4.43 -34.64 8.22
C THR A 138 -4.08 -33.65 7.11
N GLY A 139 -2.90 -33.01 7.18
CA GLY A 139 -2.52 -31.92 6.29
C GLY A 139 -3.26 -30.61 6.56
N GLU A 140 -4.11 -30.55 7.60
CA GLU A 140 -4.86 -29.36 7.96
C GLU A 140 -3.94 -28.33 8.63
N ALA A 141 -4.11 -27.06 8.25
CA ALA A 141 -3.37 -25.97 8.85
C ALA A 141 -4.21 -25.29 9.93
N SER A 142 -3.66 -25.21 11.15
CA SER A 142 -4.27 -24.51 12.28
C SER A 142 -3.45 -23.31 12.70
N HIS A 143 -4.10 -22.25 13.18
CA HIS A 143 -3.40 -21.05 13.67
C HIS A 143 -2.57 -21.39 14.92
N TYR A 144 -1.29 -21.00 14.92
CA TYR A 144 -0.39 -21.17 16.07
C TYR A 144 -0.11 -19.83 16.75
N GLN A 145 0.39 -18.84 16.00
CA GLN A 145 0.57 -17.46 16.48
C GLN A 145 0.58 -16.46 15.31
N ASP A 146 0.49 -15.18 15.61
CA ASP A 146 0.76 -14.12 14.63
C ASP A 146 2.23 -13.68 14.76
N LEU A 147 3.00 -13.78 13.67
CA LEU A 147 4.39 -13.28 13.61
C LEU A 147 4.42 -11.76 13.57
N PHE A 148 3.41 -11.16 12.94
CA PHE A 148 3.15 -9.73 12.94
C PHE A 148 1.65 -9.51 12.75
N LYS A 149 1.08 -8.53 13.46
CA LYS A 149 -0.30 -8.08 13.29
C LYS A 149 -0.44 -6.65 13.79
N ASP A 150 -0.22 -5.70 12.89
CA ASP A 150 -0.37 -4.28 13.19
C ASP A 150 -0.60 -3.47 11.90
N SER A 151 -0.84 -2.18 12.05
CA SER A 151 -0.77 -1.22 10.96
C SER A 151 0.56 -1.35 10.21
N VAL A 152 0.50 -1.23 8.89
CA VAL A 152 1.68 -1.16 8.03
C VAL A 152 2.56 0.05 8.41
N GLY A 153 1.98 1.13 8.96
CA GLY A 153 2.75 2.26 9.49
C GLY A 153 3.66 1.90 10.67
N GLN A 154 3.40 0.78 11.36
CA GLN A 154 4.25 0.26 12.45
C GLN A 154 5.29 -0.76 11.96
N LEU A 155 5.31 -1.07 10.66
CA LEU A 155 6.31 -1.94 10.06
C LEU A 155 7.59 -1.12 9.82
N SER A 156 8.43 -0.97 10.85
CA SER A 156 9.76 -0.39 10.68
C SER A 156 10.65 -1.32 9.85
N LEU A 157 11.75 -0.78 9.32
CA LEU A 157 12.71 -1.58 8.55
C LEU A 157 13.33 -2.69 9.43
N GLU A 158 13.58 -2.42 10.70
CA GLU A 158 14.07 -3.41 11.67
C GLU A 158 13.06 -4.55 11.85
N VAL A 159 11.78 -4.21 12.04
CA VAL A 159 10.70 -5.21 12.16
C VAL A 159 10.58 -6.02 10.87
N ALA A 160 10.66 -5.38 9.70
CA ALA A 160 10.62 -6.07 8.41
C ALA A 160 11.82 -7.04 8.24
N ASN A 161 13.01 -6.62 8.67
CA ASN A 161 14.25 -7.41 8.60
C ASN A 161 14.20 -8.66 9.51
N GLU A 162 13.46 -8.61 10.61
CA GLU A 162 13.21 -9.79 11.44
C GLU A 162 12.05 -10.65 10.90
N LEU A 163 10.98 -10.00 10.43
CA LEU A 163 9.73 -10.65 10.06
C LEU A 163 9.85 -11.52 8.80
N PHE A 164 10.31 -10.95 7.68
CA PHE A 164 10.28 -11.65 6.39
C PHE A 164 11.24 -12.85 6.33
N PRO A 165 12.51 -12.76 6.81
CA PRO A 165 13.40 -13.92 6.85
C PRO A 165 12.89 -15.02 7.78
N LYS A 166 12.30 -14.67 8.93
CA LYS A 166 11.68 -15.63 9.83
C LYS A 166 10.47 -16.32 9.19
N ALA A 167 9.62 -15.56 8.50
CA ALA A 167 8.47 -16.10 7.80
C ALA A 167 8.89 -17.02 6.64
N GLU A 168 9.95 -16.66 5.89
CA GLU A 168 10.54 -17.50 4.84
C GLU A 168 11.06 -18.82 5.42
N PHE A 169 11.87 -18.74 6.49
CA PHE A 169 12.44 -19.91 7.15
C PHE A 169 11.34 -20.87 7.60
N LEU A 170 10.31 -20.36 8.29
CA LEU A 170 9.17 -21.17 8.72
C LEU A 170 8.43 -21.76 7.52
N ASN A 171 8.13 -20.99 6.47
CA ASN A 171 7.41 -21.52 5.31
C ASN A 171 8.19 -22.61 4.55
N SER A 172 9.52 -22.65 4.69
CA SER A 172 10.35 -23.70 4.09
C SER A 172 10.23 -25.05 4.81
N ASP A 173 9.82 -25.04 6.07
CA ASP A 173 9.61 -26.25 6.87
C ASP A 173 8.23 -26.86 6.57
N PRO A 174 8.12 -28.17 6.26
CA PRO A 174 6.84 -28.86 6.05
C PRO A 174 5.79 -28.60 7.14
N LYS A 175 6.21 -28.52 8.41
CA LYS A 175 5.36 -28.36 9.59
C LYS A 175 4.67 -26.99 9.68
N TRP A 176 5.18 -25.99 8.96
CA TRP A 176 4.71 -24.63 9.08
C TRP A 176 4.20 -24.07 7.76
N LYS A 177 3.28 -23.11 7.86
CA LYS A 177 2.75 -22.31 6.76
C LYS A 177 2.61 -20.88 7.26
N THR A 178 3.08 -19.90 6.51
CA THR A 178 3.09 -18.49 6.96
C THR A 178 2.28 -17.56 6.06
N PRO A 179 0.94 -17.66 6.09
CA PRO A 179 0.09 -16.85 5.23
C PRO A 179 0.20 -15.36 5.56
N ILE A 180 0.07 -14.55 4.52
CA ILE A 180 0.13 -13.09 4.58
C ILE A 180 -1.25 -12.55 4.23
N TYR A 181 -1.74 -11.64 5.07
CA TYR A 181 -2.97 -10.89 4.84
C TYR A 181 -2.70 -9.40 4.95
N LEU A 182 -3.29 -8.62 4.06
CA LEU A 182 -3.35 -7.17 4.14
C LEU A 182 -4.82 -6.78 4.18
N SER A 183 -5.23 -6.06 5.23
CA SER A 183 -6.63 -5.67 5.38
C SER A 183 -6.80 -4.18 5.64
N ARG A 184 -7.82 -3.58 5.03
CA ARG A 184 -8.26 -2.21 5.30
C ARG A 184 -9.75 -2.20 5.62
N LYS A 185 -10.14 -1.47 6.65
CA LYS A 185 -11.55 -1.28 7.01
C LYS A 185 -11.99 0.13 6.67
N ILE A 186 -13.12 0.25 5.99
CA ILE A 186 -13.74 1.54 5.65
C ILE A 186 -15.08 1.60 6.39
N SER A 187 -15.40 2.74 7.00
CA SER A 187 -16.65 2.85 7.76
C SER A 187 -17.86 2.73 6.84
N SER A 188 -18.93 2.12 7.35
CA SER A 188 -20.18 1.95 6.60
C SER A 188 -20.79 3.27 6.15
N GLU A 189 -20.66 4.33 6.96
CA GLU A 189 -21.11 5.68 6.62
C GLU A 189 -20.36 6.24 5.41
N GLN A 190 -19.03 6.09 5.39
CA GLN A 190 -18.21 6.49 4.26
C GLN A 190 -18.58 5.70 3.00
N VAL A 191 -18.68 4.37 3.12
CA VAL A 191 -19.03 3.49 2.00
C VAL A 191 -20.42 3.82 1.43
N ALA A 192 -21.39 4.09 2.30
CA ALA A 192 -22.74 4.47 1.89
C ALA A 192 -22.78 5.84 1.22
N ALA A 193 -21.99 6.80 1.71
CA ALA A 193 -21.88 8.13 1.12
C ALA A 193 -21.25 8.11 -0.28
N MET A 194 -20.39 7.13 -0.59
CA MET A 194 -19.76 6.99 -1.91
C MET A 194 -20.76 6.64 -3.03
N GLY A 195 -21.90 6.01 -2.72
CA GLY A 195 -22.83 5.53 -3.74
C GLY A 195 -22.14 4.62 -4.76
N THR A 196 -22.21 4.95 -6.05
CA THR A 196 -21.52 4.19 -7.11
C THR A 196 -20.02 4.48 -7.21
N ALA A 197 -19.53 5.58 -6.63
CA ALA A 197 -18.10 5.93 -6.65
C ALA A 197 -17.24 4.91 -5.88
N VAL A 198 -17.87 4.07 -5.04
CA VAL A 198 -17.19 2.97 -4.36
C VAL A 198 -16.47 2.04 -5.34
N LEU A 199 -16.97 1.87 -6.58
CA LEU A 199 -16.29 1.06 -7.59
C LEU A 199 -14.92 1.64 -7.97
N GLN A 200 -14.84 2.96 -8.13
CA GLN A 200 -13.59 3.65 -8.45
C GLN A 200 -12.62 3.57 -7.27
N VAL A 201 -13.09 3.90 -6.06
CA VAL A 201 -12.26 3.84 -4.84
C VAL A 201 -11.70 2.43 -4.61
N MET A 202 -12.52 1.40 -4.87
CA MET A 202 -12.09 0.00 -4.72
C MET A 202 -11.11 -0.42 -5.80
N THR A 203 -11.27 0.10 -7.02
CA THR A 203 -10.30 -0.09 -8.11
C THR A 203 -8.95 0.53 -7.76
N GLU A 204 -8.93 1.73 -7.19
CA GLU A 204 -7.71 2.40 -6.72
C GLU A 204 -7.05 1.61 -5.57
N ASN A 205 -7.82 1.13 -4.60
CA ASN A 205 -7.31 0.27 -3.52
C ASN A 205 -6.74 -1.06 -4.03
N ILE A 206 -7.35 -1.69 -5.04
CA ILE A 206 -6.77 -2.89 -5.67
C ILE A 206 -5.49 -2.52 -6.42
N GLY A 207 -5.48 -1.37 -7.09
CA GLY A 207 -4.31 -0.85 -7.79
C GLY A 207 -3.11 -0.66 -6.87
N SER A 208 -3.30 -0.10 -5.68
CA SER A 208 -2.22 0.05 -4.70
C SER A 208 -1.70 -1.28 -4.16
N LEU A 209 -2.52 -2.34 -4.15
CA LEU A 209 -2.12 -3.70 -3.77
C LEU A 209 -1.31 -4.43 -4.86
N LEU A 210 -1.43 -4.06 -6.14
CA LEU A 210 -0.78 -4.81 -7.23
C LEU A 210 0.74 -4.93 -7.09
N PRO A 211 1.50 -3.88 -6.73
CA PRO A 211 2.95 -4.00 -6.55
C PRO A 211 3.33 -5.03 -5.47
N VAL A 212 2.57 -5.06 -4.37
CA VAL A 212 2.76 -6.05 -3.30
C VAL A 212 2.38 -7.46 -3.78
N LEU A 213 1.28 -7.59 -4.54
CA LEU A 213 0.88 -8.85 -5.15
C LEU A 213 1.97 -9.37 -6.11
N ASP A 214 2.51 -8.52 -6.96
CA ASP A 214 3.55 -8.89 -7.93
C ASP A 214 4.83 -9.36 -7.24
N LEU A 215 5.23 -8.68 -6.15
CA LEU A 215 6.34 -9.09 -5.29
C LEU A 215 6.08 -10.48 -4.68
N LEU A 216 4.93 -10.65 -4.02
CA LEU A 216 4.62 -11.86 -3.26
C LEU A 216 4.29 -13.07 -4.12
N THR A 217 3.80 -12.87 -5.35
CA THR A 217 3.50 -13.96 -6.28
C THR A 217 4.65 -14.23 -7.25
N GLY A 218 5.66 -13.35 -7.31
CA GLY A 218 6.74 -13.39 -8.29
C GLY A 218 6.28 -13.10 -9.73
N ARG A 219 5.12 -12.45 -9.89
CA ARG A 219 4.51 -12.07 -11.17
C ARG A 219 4.94 -10.68 -11.65
N GLU A 220 6.18 -10.27 -11.36
CA GLU A 220 6.68 -8.96 -11.76
C GLU A 220 6.45 -8.69 -13.25
N ALA A 221 5.90 -7.51 -13.56
CA ALA A 221 5.89 -7.00 -14.93
C ALA A 221 7.33 -7.02 -15.46
N ARG A 222 7.58 -7.76 -16.54
CA ARG A 222 8.90 -7.82 -17.18
C ARG A 222 9.38 -6.39 -17.42
N LYS A 223 10.42 -5.97 -16.69
CA LYS A 223 11.16 -4.72 -16.98
C LYS A 223 11.45 -4.70 -18.47
N SER A 224 10.87 -3.76 -19.21
CA SER A 224 11.26 -3.53 -20.59
C SER A 224 12.73 -3.12 -20.56
N ARG A 225 13.63 -4.00 -21.01
CA ARG A 225 15.08 -3.76 -20.97
C ARG A 225 15.40 -2.43 -21.66
N PRO A 226 16.01 -1.45 -20.98
CA PRO A 226 16.61 -0.33 -21.67
C PRO A 226 17.89 -0.80 -22.39
N LYS A 227 18.12 -0.29 -23.61
CA LYS A 227 19.36 -0.52 -24.36
C LYS A 227 20.54 0.06 -23.59
N ALA A 228 21.54 -0.78 -23.33
CA ALA A 228 22.74 -0.45 -22.59
C ALA A 228 23.52 0.74 -23.17
N LYS A 229 23.93 1.68 -22.31
CA LYS A 229 25.11 2.54 -22.52
C LYS A 229 26.05 2.43 -21.31
N ALA A 230 27.34 2.49 -21.63
CA ALA A 230 28.45 2.04 -20.80
C ALA A 230 28.76 2.94 -19.58
N ARG A 231 29.32 2.27 -18.58
CA ARG A 231 29.70 2.68 -17.22
C ARG A 231 30.82 3.73 -17.18
N LYS A 232 30.78 4.62 -16.17
CA LYS A 232 31.97 5.28 -15.61
C LYS A 232 31.94 5.15 -14.09
N VAL A 233 33.05 4.68 -13.51
CA VAL A 233 33.24 4.35 -12.10
C VAL A 233 33.71 5.59 -11.34
N VAL A 234 33.06 5.90 -10.21
CA VAL A 234 33.67 6.57 -9.04
C VAL A 234 33.00 6.02 -7.77
N ALA A 235 33.80 5.69 -6.76
CA ALA A 235 33.42 5.52 -5.36
C ALA A 235 34.42 6.36 -4.52
N PRO A 236 34.24 6.58 -3.21
CA PRO A 236 33.16 6.19 -2.29
C PRO A 236 32.50 7.45 -1.65
N VAL A 237 31.42 7.43 -0.87
CA VAL A 237 31.19 6.91 0.48
C VAL A 237 29.68 7.09 0.72
N ALA A 238 28.93 6.07 1.13
CA ALA A 238 27.52 6.27 1.49
C ALA A 238 27.06 5.21 2.48
N GLU A 239 26.48 5.67 3.60
CA GLU A 239 25.49 4.93 4.37
C GLU A 239 24.39 4.42 3.43
N GLU A 240 23.93 3.21 3.70
CA GLU A 240 23.15 2.36 2.79
C GLU A 240 21.86 3.03 2.31
N LEU A 241 21.92 3.65 1.12
CA LEU A 241 20.79 4.10 0.33
C LEU A 241 20.27 2.96 -0.55
N SER A 242 18.95 2.78 -0.60
CA SER A 242 18.22 1.77 -1.38
C SER A 242 18.68 1.67 -2.83
N PRO A 243 18.66 0.47 -3.46
CA PRO A 243 19.15 0.25 -4.84
C PRO A 243 18.37 1.04 -5.92
N GLU A 244 17.18 1.56 -5.60
CA GLU A 244 16.39 2.47 -6.46
C GLU A 244 16.90 3.91 -6.41
N LEU A 245 17.40 4.38 -5.26
CA LEU A 245 18.00 5.72 -5.11
C LEU A 245 19.36 5.81 -5.84
N GLN A 246 19.99 4.66 -6.09
CA GLN A 246 21.19 4.55 -6.92
C GLN A 246 20.90 4.68 -8.42
N GLN A 247 19.63 4.62 -8.84
CA GLN A 247 19.18 4.80 -10.23
C GLN A 247 18.55 6.18 -10.48
N ALA A 248 18.50 7.07 -9.48
CA ALA A 248 17.93 8.41 -9.63
C ALA A 248 18.64 9.20 -10.74
N GLU A 249 17.87 9.78 -11.66
CA GLU A 249 18.41 10.58 -12.78
C GLU A 249 19.02 11.89 -12.27
N GLU A 250 18.36 12.50 -11.28
CA GLU A 250 18.76 13.75 -10.66
C GLU A 250 18.51 13.71 -9.16
N THR A 251 19.41 14.31 -8.39
CA THR A 251 19.31 14.39 -6.91
C THR A 251 19.79 15.74 -6.40
N PHE A 252 19.18 16.22 -5.32
CA PHE A 252 19.72 17.34 -4.55
C PHE A 252 19.52 17.14 -3.04
N THR A 253 20.38 17.78 -2.27
CA THR A 253 20.29 17.83 -0.81
C THR A 253 20.23 19.29 -0.36
N TYR A 254 19.28 19.60 0.52
CA TYR A 254 19.09 20.93 1.11
C TYR A 254 18.85 20.80 2.61
N VAL A 255 19.42 21.71 3.40
CA VAL A 255 19.15 21.80 4.83
C VAL A 255 18.26 23.02 5.07
N ALA A 256 17.04 22.77 5.54
CA ALA A 256 16.07 23.81 5.86
C ALA A 256 16.07 24.08 7.37
N GLU A 257 16.02 25.36 7.74
CA GLU A 257 15.80 25.79 9.11
C GLU A 257 14.30 25.91 9.38
N LEU A 258 13.81 25.20 10.40
CA LEU A 258 12.40 25.12 10.74
C LEU A 258 11.97 26.34 11.57
N LYS A 259 11.19 27.20 10.94
CA LYS A 259 10.54 28.35 11.59
C LYS A 259 9.27 27.88 12.30
N PRO A 260 8.78 28.63 13.31
CA PRO A 260 7.51 28.31 13.99
C PRO A 260 6.33 28.09 13.04
N LEU A 261 6.34 28.77 11.88
CA LEU A 261 5.28 28.67 10.89
C LEU A 261 5.37 27.39 10.04
N HIS A 262 6.56 26.79 9.90
CA HIS A 262 6.76 25.49 9.25
C HIS A 262 6.11 24.37 10.07
N LEU A 263 6.34 24.38 11.38
CA LEU A 263 5.76 23.43 12.33
C LEU A 263 4.24 23.58 12.41
N ARG A 264 3.73 24.80 12.64
CA ARG A 264 2.28 25.02 12.83
C ARG A 264 1.40 24.76 11.60
N LYS A 265 1.98 24.74 10.41
CA LYS A 265 1.23 24.68 9.14
C LYS A 265 1.65 23.52 8.24
N GLY A 266 2.56 22.65 8.69
CA GLY A 266 2.97 21.47 7.95
C GLY A 266 3.59 21.78 6.60
N PHE A 267 4.61 22.65 6.54
CA PHE A 267 5.33 22.86 5.28
C PHE A 267 6.81 23.19 5.48
N ILE A 268 7.62 22.88 4.46
CA ILE A 268 9.05 23.19 4.42
C ILE A 268 9.31 24.05 3.19
N ASN A 269 9.85 25.25 3.40
CA ASN A 269 10.29 26.09 2.29
C ASN A 269 11.68 25.67 1.84
N LEU A 270 11.83 25.47 0.53
CA LEU A 270 13.14 25.37 -0.12
C LEU A 270 13.56 26.76 -0.60
N THR A 271 14.44 26.78 -1.60
CA THR A 271 14.87 28.02 -2.28
C THR A 271 14.39 28.02 -3.74
N PRO A 272 14.37 29.19 -4.41
CA PRO A 272 13.96 29.29 -5.81
C PRO A 272 14.78 28.42 -6.77
N ARG A 273 16.03 28.10 -6.40
CA ARG A 273 16.92 27.23 -7.19
C ARG A 273 16.44 25.79 -7.27
N HIS A 274 15.56 25.35 -6.36
CA HIS A 274 15.08 23.98 -6.31
C HIS A 274 13.79 23.78 -7.12
N TRP A 275 13.03 24.84 -7.43
CA TRP A 275 11.79 24.70 -8.21
C TRP A 275 11.97 24.00 -9.57
N PRO A 276 13.02 24.29 -10.36
CA PRO A 276 13.26 23.59 -11.63
C PRO A 276 13.33 22.07 -11.53
N PHE A 277 13.71 21.52 -10.37
CA PHE A 277 13.73 20.08 -10.14
C PHE A 277 12.32 19.44 -10.15
N PHE A 278 11.32 20.19 -9.67
CA PHE A 278 9.93 19.72 -9.56
C PHE A 278 9.07 20.10 -10.78
N ALA A 279 9.54 21.03 -11.60
CA ALA A 279 8.78 21.53 -12.74
C ALA A 279 8.79 20.53 -13.91
N ILE A 280 7.61 20.15 -14.39
CA ILE A 280 7.46 19.36 -15.62
C ILE A 280 7.52 20.29 -16.83
N ASN A 281 6.87 21.46 -16.70
CA ASN A 281 6.82 22.49 -17.73
C ASN A 281 6.67 23.88 -17.07
N SER A 282 6.65 24.93 -17.89
CA SER A 282 6.59 26.31 -17.42
C SER A 282 5.29 26.69 -16.69
N ARG A 283 4.23 25.88 -16.82
CA ARG A 283 2.91 26.06 -16.19
C ARG A 283 2.70 25.18 -14.96
N THR A 284 3.67 24.32 -14.61
CA THR A 284 3.57 23.53 -13.38
C THR A 284 3.58 24.50 -12.19
N GLU A 285 2.59 24.36 -11.32
CA GLU A 285 2.47 25.11 -10.05
C GLU A 285 2.46 24.17 -8.85
N THR A 286 1.95 22.95 -9.02
CA THR A 286 1.91 21.92 -8.00
C THR A 286 2.41 20.61 -8.57
N ARG A 287 3.16 19.85 -7.77
CA ARG A 287 3.66 18.53 -8.10
C ARG A 287 3.45 17.57 -6.93
N GLU A 288 2.87 16.40 -7.18
CA GLU A 288 2.77 15.33 -6.18
C GLU A 288 4.16 14.73 -5.92
N VAL A 289 4.45 14.44 -4.65
CA VAL A 289 5.74 13.89 -4.23
C VAL A 289 5.54 12.81 -3.16
N THR A 290 6.40 11.80 -3.17
CA THR A 290 6.44 10.78 -2.12
C THR A 290 7.43 11.23 -1.05
N VAL A 291 6.99 11.52 0.17
CA VAL A 291 7.86 11.86 1.29
C VAL A 291 8.20 10.60 2.09
N TYR A 292 9.49 10.34 2.26
CA TYR A 292 10.02 9.31 3.14
C TYR A 292 10.50 9.94 4.44
N TYR A 293 9.95 9.51 5.58
CA TYR A 293 10.30 10.01 6.90
C TYR A 293 10.21 8.86 7.91
N ASN A 294 11.20 8.72 8.80
CA ASN A 294 11.21 7.71 9.86
C ASN A 294 10.83 6.27 9.42
N GLY A 295 11.22 5.84 8.21
CA GLY A 295 10.86 4.51 7.71
C GLY A 295 9.45 4.40 7.09
N VAL A 296 8.73 5.50 6.91
CA VAL A 296 7.38 5.52 6.32
C VAL A 296 7.41 6.30 5.02
N TYR A 297 6.69 5.82 4.01
CA TYR A 297 6.46 6.51 2.74
C TYR A 297 5.05 7.11 2.73
N ASP A 298 4.94 8.39 2.40
CA ASP A 298 3.68 9.12 2.29
C ASP A 298 3.57 9.75 0.90
N LYS A 299 2.45 9.50 0.20
CA LYS A 299 2.19 9.99 -1.16
C LYS A 299 1.22 11.17 -1.21
N GLU A 300 0.75 11.63 -0.06
CA GLU A 300 -0.23 12.72 0.04
C GLU A 300 0.44 14.11 0.11
N CYS A 301 1.76 14.14 0.17
CA CYS A 301 2.55 15.36 0.11
C CYS A 301 2.61 15.96 -1.30
N THR A 302 2.75 17.28 -1.37
CA THR A 302 2.89 18.01 -2.64
C THR A 302 3.95 19.08 -2.55
N VAL A 303 4.51 19.49 -3.68
CA VAL A 303 5.41 20.64 -3.79
C VAL A 303 4.73 21.74 -4.59
N TRP A 304 4.61 22.91 -3.99
CA TRP A 304 3.97 24.08 -4.58
C TRP A 304 5.02 25.11 -4.98
N ARG A 305 4.82 25.74 -6.14
CA ARG A 305 5.54 26.93 -6.57
C ARG A 305 4.89 28.16 -5.96
N LEU A 306 5.62 28.90 -5.14
CA LEU A 306 5.17 30.19 -4.63
C LEU A 306 5.56 31.29 -5.62
N VAL A 307 4.57 31.81 -6.33
CA VAL A 307 4.69 33.05 -7.12
C VAL A 307 4.59 34.23 -6.14
N PRO A 308 5.49 35.24 -6.15
CA PRO A 308 6.36 35.68 -7.25
C PRO A 308 7.82 35.20 -7.22
N ASP A 309 8.30 34.61 -6.12
CA ASP A 309 9.74 34.37 -5.93
C ASP A 309 10.22 33.00 -6.46
N ASP A 310 9.36 32.24 -7.12
CA ASP A 310 9.62 30.88 -7.61
C ASP A 310 10.11 29.91 -6.51
N THR A 311 9.75 30.18 -5.26
CA THR A 311 10.17 29.34 -4.14
C THR A 311 9.38 28.04 -4.13
N ALA A 312 10.08 26.91 -4.12
CA ALA A 312 9.44 25.61 -3.91
C ALA A 312 9.08 25.42 -2.42
N ARG A 313 7.83 25.05 -2.14
CA ARG A 313 7.35 24.71 -0.80
C ARG A 313 6.85 23.27 -0.80
N ILE A 314 7.44 22.43 0.04
CA ILE A 314 6.93 21.10 0.32
C ILE A 314 5.78 21.26 1.31
N VAL A 315 4.57 20.91 0.89
CA VAL A 315 3.37 20.84 1.72
C VAL A 315 3.20 19.40 2.17
N LEU A 316 3.14 19.22 3.49
CA LEU A 316 3.12 17.91 4.14
C LEU A 316 1.67 17.42 4.29
N SER A 317 1.49 16.09 4.23
CA SER A 317 0.24 15.45 4.67
C SER A 317 0.05 15.63 6.18
N SER A 318 -1.14 15.31 6.70
CA SER A 318 -1.35 15.39 8.16
C SER A 318 -0.41 14.46 8.91
N ALA A 319 -0.17 13.25 8.40
CA ALA A 319 0.69 12.27 9.04
C ALA A 319 2.16 12.73 9.12
N VAL A 320 2.67 13.36 8.05
CA VAL A 320 4.05 13.87 8.03
C VAL A 320 4.15 15.16 8.84
N HIS A 321 3.10 15.99 8.86
CA HIS A 321 3.03 17.19 9.70
C HIS A 321 3.04 16.82 11.18
N ASP A 322 2.19 15.91 11.64
CA ASP A 322 2.17 15.44 13.03
C ASP A 322 3.56 14.92 13.46
N TRP A 323 4.21 14.12 12.60
CA TRP A 323 5.59 13.66 12.84
C TRP A 323 6.58 14.83 12.95
N LEU A 324 6.49 15.83 12.07
CA LEU A 324 7.38 16.99 12.10
C LEU A 324 7.20 17.79 13.41
N GLU A 325 5.95 17.96 13.87
CA GLU A 325 5.63 18.70 15.09
C GLU A 325 6.10 17.96 16.36
N ASP A 326 6.00 16.63 16.37
CA ASP A 326 6.41 15.80 17.51
C ASP A 326 7.94 15.69 17.67
N ASN A 327 8.70 15.82 16.57
CA ASN A 327 10.13 15.51 16.55
C ASN A 327 11.05 16.73 16.42
N PHE A 328 10.52 17.91 16.11
CA PHE A 328 11.32 19.12 15.86
C PHE A 328 10.77 20.34 16.59
N GLY A 329 11.68 21.15 17.15
CA GLY A 329 11.41 22.45 17.73
C GLY A 329 11.65 23.61 16.76
N PRO A 330 11.26 24.84 17.15
CA PRO A 330 11.64 26.04 16.42
C PRO A 330 13.17 26.17 16.35
N GLU A 331 13.70 26.56 15.18
CA GLU A 331 15.13 26.69 14.86
C GLU A 331 15.89 25.38 14.63
N ASP A 332 15.24 24.23 14.80
CA ASP A 332 15.82 22.96 14.40
C ASP A 332 16.00 22.89 12.88
N LYS A 333 16.97 22.07 12.45
CA LYS A 333 17.29 21.91 11.04
C LYS A 333 16.85 20.54 10.55
N ILE A 334 16.24 20.54 9.38
CA ILE A 334 15.83 19.32 8.69
C ILE A 334 16.58 19.20 7.36
N LYS A 335 17.13 18.02 7.12
CA LYS A 335 17.77 17.65 5.87
C LYS A 335 16.71 17.10 4.93
N VAL A 336 16.56 17.77 3.79
CA VAL A 336 15.71 17.40 2.67
C VAL A 336 16.60 16.83 1.57
N THR A 337 16.41 15.57 1.23
CA THR A 337 17.11 14.93 0.10
C THR A 337 16.08 14.51 -0.93
N ALA A 338 16.07 15.14 -2.10
CA ALA A 338 15.10 14.85 -3.16
C ALA A 338 15.74 14.03 -4.28
N PHE A 339 15.00 13.04 -4.78
CA PHE A 339 15.39 12.09 -5.81
C PHE A 339 14.36 12.12 -6.93
N LYS A 340 14.82 12.21 -8.17
CA LYS A 340 13.99 12.03 -9.36
C LYS A 340 14.15 10.58 -9.84
N LEU A 341 13.10 9.80 -9.68
CA LEU A 341 13.05 8.38 -10.03
C LEU A 341 12.57 8.17 -11.47
N ASP A 342 12.74 6.96 -11.98
CA ASP A 342 12.21 6.54 -13.28
C ASP A 342 10.70 6.79 -13.35
N GLY A 343 10.22 7.30 -14.49
CA GLY A 343 8.80 7.63 -14.68
C GLY A 343 8.38 9.00 -14.17
N ASP A 344 9.34 9.90 -13.88
CA ASP A 344 9.11 11.28 -13.42
C ASP A 344 8.55 11.35 -11.98
N GLU A 345 8.59 10.26 -11.22
CA GLU A 345 8.25 10.23 -9.79
C GLU A 345 9.32 10.96 -8.97
N ILE A 346 8.89 11.72 -7.96
CA ILE A 346 9.78 12.45 -7.07
C ILE A 346 9.64 11.92 -5.65
N GLN A 347 10.76 11.46 -5.08
CA GLN A 347 10.84 11.04 -3.70
C GLN A 347 11.65 12.05 -2.89
N ILE A 348 11.16 12.43 -1.70
CA ILE A 348 11.83 13.35 -0.77
C ILE A 348 12.08 12.63 0.54
N ASN A 349 13.33 12.44 0.92
CA ASN A 349 13.72 11.93 2.22
C ASN A 349 13.91 13.08 3.23
N LEU A 350 13.19 13.03 4.35
CA LEU A 350 13.27 13.97 5.46
C LEU A 350 13.98 13.32 6.65
N GLN A 351 15.08 13.94 7.09
CA GLN A 351 15.88 13.48 8.22
C GLN A 351 16.32 14.65 9.10
N PRO A 352 16.53 14.46 10.41
CA PRO A 352 17.18 15.47 11.24
C PRO A 352 18.53 15.87 10.65
N ALA A 353 18.81 17.17 10.58
CA ALA A 353 20.13 17.66 10.21
C ALA A 353 21.00 17.76 11.47
N ALA A 354 22.17 17.12 11.44
CA ALA A 354 23.15 17.16 12.53
C ALA A 354 23.74 18.57 12.76
#